data_AF-A0A7S4UFI5-F1
#
_entry.id   AF-A0A7S4UFI5-F1
#
_cell.length_a   1.000
_cell.length_b   1.000
_cell.length_c   1.000
_cell.angle_alpha   90.00
_cell.angle_beta   90.00
_cell.angle_gamma   90.00
#
_symmetry.space_group_name_H-M   'P 1'
#
loop_
_entity.id
_entity.type
_entity.pdbx_description
1 polymer ?
#
loop_
_entity_poly.entity_id
_entity_poly.type
_entity_poly.pdbx_seq_one_letter_code
_entity_poly.pdbx_strand_id
1 'polypeptide(L)'
;VARGWPNEHTREARSWAMCLQRGACSVSAKQVHGRWTSALLLAATILLGRAASGDGGRGWVGAIILDRPDPRDCEMRSMTGDSLWVEYEVFIDERSQGKSRLEFKLGAAPVVGWDEHLADMCIDEQRELTIPPSTHRHQNIGMSANVSKDAVLQFQVRLLDINGAERKAAYARWKARDERARQRAAAGRTGGGAAQTTGAVEL
;
A
#
# COMPACT_ATOMS: atom_id res chain seq x y z
N VAL A 1 -1.99 16.52 -37.41
CA VAL A 1 -0.61 16.00 -37.35
C VAL A 1 0.32 17.15 -36.97
N ALA A 2 0.54 17.36 -35.68
CA ALA A 2 1.44 18.40 -35.17
C ALA A 2 2.46 17.72 -34.27
N ARG A 3 3.74 17.88 -34.67
CA ARG A 3 4.91 17.20 -34.13
C ARG A 3 5.35 17.86 -32.83
N GLY A 4 5.85 17.02 -31.92
CA GLY A 4 6.19 17.36 -30.54
C GLY A 4 7.31 18.38 -30.36
N TRP A 5 7.36 18.86 -29.12
CA TRP A 5 8.41 19.71 -28.56
C TRP A 5 8.96 19.08 -27.27
N PRO A 6 10.18 19.46 -26.86
CA PRO A 6 11.18 18.52 -26.38
C PRO A 6 11.33 18.48 -24.87
N ASN A 7 11.85 17.32 -24.45
CA ASN A 7 12.26 16.91 -23.13
C ASN A 7 13.49 17.69 -22.61
N GLU A 8 13.30 18.22 -21.40
CA GLU A 8 14.22 19.02 -20.60
C GLU A 8 15.24 18.12 -19.90
N HIS A 9 16.33 17.81 -20.60
CA HIS A 9 17.57 17.33 -19.99
C HIS A 9 18.66 18.37 -20.25
N THR A 10 18.94 19.20 -19.25
CA THR A 10 20.16 20.01 -19.23
C THR A 10 20.81 19.97 -17.87
N ARG A 11 22.10 19.59 -17.90
CA ARG A 11 23.18 20.02 -17.00
C ARG A 11 23.05 19.40 -15.59
N GLU A 12 24.00 18.65 -15.05
CA GLU A 12 25.45 18.83 -14.89
C GLU A 12 26.01 17.39 -14.67
N ALA A 13 27.23 16.98 -14.99
CA ALA A 13 28.50 17.61 -14.70
C ALA A 13 29.59 17.01 -15.60
N ARG A 14 30.40 17.88 -16.17
CA ARG A 14 31.66 17.57 -16.83
C ARG A 14 32.77 17.62 -15.79
N SER A 15 33.52 16.55 -15.68
CA SER A 15 34.92 16.46 -15.25
C SER A 15 35.27 15.02 -15.63
N TRP A 16 36.24 14.72 -16.48
CA TRP A 16 37.66 14.68 -16.14
C TRP A 16 38.49 14.99 -17.39
N ALA A 17 39.39 15.95 -17.23
CA ALA A 17 40.38 16.34 -18.21
C ALA A 17 41.56 15.37 -18.27
N MET A 18 42.19 15.38 -19.43
CA MET A 18 43.39 14.67 -19.89
C MET A 18 44.57 14.64 -18.91
N CYS A 19 45.27 13.50 -18.87
CA CYS A 19 46.70 13.43 -18.58
C CYS A 19 47.40 12.39 -19.49
N LEU A 20 48.22 12.93 -20.40
CA LEU A 20 49.59 12.52 -20.75
C LEU A 20 49.80 11.06 -21.24
N GLN A 21 50.06 10.76 -22.52
CA GLN A 21 51.22 11.15 -23.36
C GLN A 21 52.56 10.55 -22.91
N ARG A 22 52.94 9.38 -23.45
CA ARG A 22 54.19 9.09 -24.19
C ARG A 22 54.41 7.58 -24.38
N GLY A 23 54.53 7.19 -25.64
CA GLY A 23 55.01 5.86 -26.04
C GLY A 23 56.54 5.77 -25.98
N ALA A 24 57.03 4.55 -25.73
CA ALA A 24 58.37 4.10 -26.05
C ALA A 24 58.32 2.60 -26.41
N CYS A 25 59.20 2.22 -27.34
CA CYS A 25 59.17 1.01 -28.17
C CYS A 25 59.80 -0.26 -27.55
N SER A 26 59.27 -1.38 -28.05
CA SER A 26 59.90 -2.66 -28.46
C SER A 26 60.77 -3.52 -27.53
N VAL A 27 60.23 -4.73 -27.30
CA VAL A 27 60.83 -6.07 -27.46
C VAL A 27 62.12 -6.40 -26.69
N SER A 28 61.97 -7.31 -25.71
CA SER A 28 62.85 -8.49 -25.64
C SER A 28 62.16 -9.63 -24.90
N ALA A 29 61.95 -10.71 -25.64
CA ALA A 29 61.52 -12.00 -25.14
C ALA A 29 62.68 -12.69 -24.40
N LYS A 30 62.41 -13.22 -23.19
CA LYS A 30 63.01 -14.48 -22.72
C LYS A 30 61.99 -15.25 -21.87
N GLN A 31 61.44 -16.26 -22.53
CA GLN A 31 60.77 -17.43 -22.00
C GLN A 31 61.75 -18.28 -21.19
N VAL A 32 61.42 -18.69 -19.95
CA VAL A 32 61.70 -20.04 -19.40
C VAL A 32 60.67 -20.34 -18.29
N HIS A 33 60.21 -21.59 -18.32
CA HIS A 33 59.08 -22.18 -17.63
C HIS A 33 59.32 -22.53 -16.15
N GLY A 34 58.20 -22.58 -15.40
CA GLY A 34 57.96 -23.60 -14.38
C GLY A 34 57.81 -23.06 -12.95
N ARG A 35 56.84 -23.47 -12.12
CA ARG A 35 55.82 -24.53 -12.13
C ARG A 35 54.76 -24.01 -11.14
N TRP A 36 53.50 -23.81 -11.55
CA TRP A 36 52.45 -24.81 -11.34
C TRP A 36 52.51 -25.47 -9.96
N THR A 37 51.90 -24.85 -8.95
CA THR A 37 51.00 -25.52 -7.98
C THR A 37 50.24 -24.46 -7.16
N SER A 38 48.92 -24.60 -7.13
CA SER A 38 48.05 -24.18 -6.02
C SER A 38 47.44 -22.77 -6.04
N ALA A 39 47.08 -22.26 -7.22
CA ALA A 39 45.94 -21.35 -7.40
C ALA A 39 44.58 -22.10 -7.31
N LEU A 40 44.43 -22.97 -6.29
CA LEU A 40 43.33 -23.93 -6.14
C LEU A 40 42.63 -23.84 -4.77
N LEU A 41 42.75 -22.72 -4.06
CA LEU A 41 42.11 -22.51 -2.74
C LEU A 41 41.18 -21.29 -2.65
N LEU A 42 40.87 -20.61 -3.77
CA LEU A 42 39.93 -19.47 -3.79
C LEU A 42 38.75 -19.65 -4.75
N ALA A 43 38.44 -20.89 -5.17
CA ALA A 43 37.34 -21.18 -6.10
C ALA A 43 36.26 -22.14 -5.53
N ALA A 44 36.21 -22.35 -4.20
CA ALA A 44 35.33 -23.37 -3.59
C ALA A 44 34.31 -22.85 -2.55
N THR A 45 34.08 -21.54 -2.43
CA THR A 45 33.08 -20.97 -1.49
C THR A 45 31.84 -20.35 -2.15
N ILE A 46 31.63 -20.56 -3.45
CA ILE A 46 30.37 -20.24 -4.12
C ILE A 46 29.59 -21.55 -4.26
N LEU A 47 28.83 -21.97 -3.23
CA LEU A 47 27.73 -22.96 -3.36
C LEU A 47 27.00 -23.19 -2.01
N LEU A 48 26.52 -22.13 -1.33
CA LEU A 48 25.42 -22.27 -0.36
C LEU A 48 24.35 -21.19 -0.59
N GLY A 49 23.80 -21.17 -1.80
CA GLY A 49 22.46 -20.62 -2.03
C GLY A 49 21.43 -21.70 -1.74
N ARG A 50 20.99 -21.84 -0.47
CA ARG A 50 19.79 -22.61 -0.16
C ARG A 50 18.59 -21.66 -0.21
N ALA A 51 17.96 -21.59 -1.38
CA ALA A 51 16.60 -21.11 -1.48
C ALA A 51 15.70 -22.10 -0.72
N ALA A 52 15.29 -21.72 0.48
CA ALA A 52 14.16 -22.34 1.14
C ALA A 52 12.88 -21.68 0.63
N SER A 53 12.50 -21.98 -0.61
CA SER A 53 11.12 -21.78 -1.05
C SER A 53 10.32 -22.97 -0.53
N GLY A 54 9.98 -22.92 0.76
CA GLY A 54 8.93 -23.75 1.30
C GLY A 54 7.60 -23.21 0.81
N ASP A 55 7.21 -23.55 -0.41
CA ASP A 55 5.83 -23.38 -0.85
C ASP A 55 5.03 -24.54 -0.25
N GLY A 56 4.83 -24.44 1.07
CA GLY A 56 3.96 -25.34 1.79
C GLY A 56 2.55 -25.05 1.32
N GLY A 57 2.01 -25.90 0.45
CA GLY A 57 0.64 -25.81 -0.05
C GLY A 57 -0.34 -25.63 1.10
N ARG A 58 -0.70 -24.37 1.36
CA ARG A 58 -1.62 -23.96 2.41
C ARG A 58 -3.01 -24.15 1.82
N GLY A 59 -3.88 -24.91 2.49
CA GLY A 59 -5.26 -25.16 2.06
C GLY A 59 -6.14 -23.91 2.06
N TRP A 60 -5.86 -22.96 1.18
CA TRP A 60 -6.66 -21.77 0.89
C TRP A 60 -7.17 -21.89 -0.53
N VAL A 61 -8.45 -21.59 -0.74
CA VAL A 61 -9.07 -21.66 -2.07
C VAL A 61 -8.85 -20.35 -2.85
N GLY A 62 -8.18 -19.37 -2.24
CA GLY A 62 -7.71 -18.14 -2.88
C GLY A 62 -8.45 -16.90 -2.40
N ALA A 63 -7.90 -15.74 -2.77
CA ALA A 63 -8.53 -14.44 -2.62
C ALA A 63 -8.81 -13.87 -4.00
N ILE A 64 -10.06 -13.45 -4.21
CA ILE A 64 -10.53 -12.84 -5.45
C ILE A 64 -10.77 -11.36 -5.19
N ILE A 65 -10.25 -10.49 -6.03
CA ILE A 65 -10.53 -9.05 -5.96
C ILE A 65 -11.88 -8.83 -6.65
N LEU A 66 -12.90 -8.44 -5.88
CA LEU A 66 -14.25 -8.18 -6.38
C LEU A 66 -14.35 -6.80 -7.00
N ASP A 67 -13.79 -5.80 -6.32
CA ASP A 67 -13.81 -4.41 -6.77
C ASP A 67 -12.48 -3.74 -6.45
N ARG A 68 -11.92 -3.03 -7.44
CA ARG A 68 -10.66 -2.30 -7.30
C ARG A 68 -10.92 -0.82 -7.63
N PRO A 69 -10.60 0.11 -6.73
CA PRO A 69 -10.72 1.54 -7.01
C PRO A 69 -9.77 1.97 -8.14
N ASP A 70 -10.01 3.15 -8.71
CA ASP A 70 -9.10 3.74 -9.70
C ASP A 70 -7.68 3.84 -9.09
N PRO A 71 -6.63 3.45 -9.82
CA PRO A 71 -5.26 3.53 -9.31
C PRO A 71 -4.84 4.92 -8.83
N ARG A 72 -5.47 5.99 -9.34
CA ARG A 72 -5.23 7.38 -8.93
C ARG A 72 -5.82 7.70 -7.56
N ASP A 73 -6.86 6.99 -7.15
CA ASP A 73 -7.53 7.15 -5.86
C ASP A 73 -6.88 6.27 -4.77
N CYS A 74 -5.99 5.35 -5.17
CA CYS A 74 -5.22 4.52 -4.24
C CYS A 74 -3.90 5.18 -3.83
N GLU A 75 -4.00 6.21 -2.98
CA GLU A 75 -2.82 6.91 -2.44
C GLU A 75 -2.08 6.10 -1.37
N MET A 76 -2.79 5.21 -0.66
CA MET A 76 -2.26 4.39 0.43
C MET A 76 -2.69 2.94 0.29
N ARG A 77 -1.76 2.02 0.55
CA ARG A 77 -1.99 0.58 0.53
C ARG A 77 -1.68 -0.03 1.89
N SER A 78 -2.42 -1.05 2.25
CA SER A 78 -2.22 -1.79 3.49
C SER A 78 -0.88 -2.53 3.50
N MET A 79 -0.13 -2.36 4.59
CA MET A 79 1.13 -3.04 4.85
C MET A 79 1.10 -3.72 6.22
N THR A 80 1.94 -4.75 6.39
CA THR A 80 2.06 -5.45 7.68
C THR A 80 2.43 -4.44 8.78
N GLY A 81 1.68 -4.47 9.88
CA GLY A 81 1.79 -3.53 11.00
C GLY A 81 0.70 -2.46 11.03
N ASP A 82 0.02 -2.19 9.90
CA ASP A 82 -1.05 -1.21 9.83
C ASP A 82 -2.31 -1.66 10.60
N SER A 83 -3.05 -0.69 11.12
CA SER A 83 -4.39 -0.90 11.68
C SER A 83 -5.42 -0.76 10.55
N LEU A 84 -6.08 -1.85 10.19
CA LEU A 84 -7.14 -1.87 9.17
C LEU A 84 -8.50 -1.76 9.83
N TRP A 85 -9.35 -0.89 9.31
CA TRP A 85 -10.78 -0.85 9.60
C TRP A 85 -11.52 -1.44 8.40
N VAL A 86 -12.18 -2.57 8.59
CA VAL A 86 -12.86 -3.28 7.50
C VAL A 86 -14.34 -3.45 7.79
N GLU A 87 -15.15 -3.46 6.73
CA GLU A 87 -16.49 -4.02 6.72
C GLU A 87 -16.41 -5.41 6.08
N TYR A 88 -17.04 -6.40 6.69
CA TYR A 88 -17.04 -7.76 6.16
C TYR A 88 -18.41 -8.42 6.27
N GLU A 89 -18.65 -9.34 5.36
CA GLU A 89 -19.82 -10.21 5.33
C GLU A 89 -19.35 -11.65 5.22
N VAL A 90 -19.96 -12.53 6.02
CA VAL A 90 -19.63 -13.95 6.04
C VAL A 90 -20.76 -14.73 5.37
N PHE A 91 -20.41 -15.65 4.49
CA PHE A 91 -21.33 -16.61 3.89
C PHE A 91 -20.95 -18.02 4.35
N ILE A 92 -21.95 -18.76 4.83
CA ILE A 92 -21.85 -20.17 5.24
C ILE A 92 -22.80 -20.95 4.33
N ASP A 93 -22.27 -21.85 3.52
CA ASP A 93 -23.04 -22.58 2.50
C ASP A 93 -23.92 -21.63 1.67
N GLU A 94 -23.32 -20.55 1.15
CA GLU A 94 -23.94 -19.48 0.36
C GLU A 94 -24.97 -18.61 1.11
N ARG A 95 -25.18 -18.84 2.41
CA ARG A 95 -26.08 -18.01 3.22
C ARG A 95 -25.34 -16.91 3.96
N SER A 96 -25.70 -15.67 3.67
CA SER A 96 -25.21 -14.49 4.38
C SER A 96 -25.55 -14.55 5.88
N GLN A 97 -24.56 -14.22 6.71
CA GLN A 97 -24.68 -14.06 8.15
C GLN A 97 -24.86 -12.59 8.56
N GLY A 98 -24.92 -11.67 7.58
CA GLY A 98 -24.98 -10.23 7.80
C GLY A 98 -23.61 -9.55 7.80
N LYS A 99 -23.66 -8.22 7.75
CA LYS A 99 -22.46 -7.35 7.69
C LYS A 99 -22.01 -6.95 9.08
N SER A 100 -20.70 -6.95 9.30
CA SER A 100 -20.06 -6.53 10.53
C SER A 100 -18.83 -5.67 10.22
N ARG A 101 -18.31 -4.96 11.22
CA ARG A 101 -17.10 -4.15 11.08
C ARG A 101 -16.10 -4.49 12.16
N LEU A 102 -14.81 -4.45 11.81
CA LEU A 102 -13.74 -4.84 12.72
C LEU A 102 -12.49 -4.01 12.47
N GLU A 103 -11.84 -3.60 13.57
CA GLU A 103 -10.52 -2.98 13.55
C GLU A 103 -9.50 -4.00 14.05
N PHE A 104 -8.42 -4.21 13.30
CA PHE A 104 -7.35 -5.12 13.69
C PHE A 104 -6.02 -4.68 13.07
N LYS A 105 -4.91 -5.20 13.59
CA LYS A 105 -3.58 -4.97 13.02
C LYS A 105 -3.23 -6.04 12.00
N LEU A 106 -2.78 -5.64 10.82
CA LEU A 106 -2.29 -6.55 9.80
C LEU A 106 -0.96 -7.19 10.26
N GLY A 107 -0.87 -8.51 10.20
CA GLY A 107 0.16 -9.34 10.85
C GLY A 107 -0.29 -9.96 12.17
N ALA A 108 -1.49 -9.61 12.65
CA ALA A 108 -2.15 -10.21 13.81
C ALA A 108 -3.66 -10.32 13.56
N ALA A 109 -4.06 -10.67 12.33
CA ALA A 109 -5.46 -10.74 11.97
C ALA A 109 -6.19 -11.85 12.76
N PRO A 110 -7.45 -11.61 13.13
CA PRO A 110 -8.22 -12.57 13.93
C PRO A 110 -8.64 -13.79 13.11
N VAL A 111 -8.83 -13.61 11.80
CA VAL A 111 -9.18 -14.68 10.85
C VAL A 111 -7.90 -15.12 10.16
N VAL A 112 -7.68 -16.43 10.08
CA VAL A 112 -6.53 -16.98 9.36
C VAL A 112 -6.59 -16.52 7.89
N GLY A 113 -5.43 -16.28 7.26
CA GLY A 113 -5.34 -15.89 5.85
C GLY A 113 -5.62 -14.43 5.56
N TRP A 114 -6.29 -13.69 6.46
CA TRP A 114 -6.49 -12.24 6.30
C TRP A 114 -5.17 -11.48 6.24
N ASP A 115 -4.16 -11.88 7.02
CA ASP A 115 -2.85 -11.22 7.02
C ASP A 115 -2.16 -11.23 5.65
N GLU A 116 -2.35 -12.31 4.90
CA GLU A 116 -1.74 -12.46 3.57
C GLU A 116 -2.61 -11.85 2.47
N HIS A 117 -3.92 -12.03 2.57
CA HIS A 117 -4.84 -11.68 1.49
C HIS A 117 -5.45 -10.29 1.60
N LEU A 118 -5.23 -9.57 2.71
CA LEU A 118 -5.61 -8.16 2.87
C LEU A 118 -4.40 -7.22 2.83
N ALA A 119 -3.20 -7.74 2.57
CA ALA A 119 -2.02 -6.94 2.25
C ALA A 119 -2.13 -6.34 0.84
N ASP A 120 -1.46 -5.21 0.60
CA ASP A 120 -1.46 -4.50 -0.69
C ASP A 120 -2.88 -4.15 -1.18
N MET A 121 -3.75 -3.76 -0.25
CA MET A 121 -5.15 -3.41 -0.51
C MET A 121 -5.36 -1.91 -0.37
N CYS A 122 -6.11 -1.34 -1.31
CA CYS A 122 -6.48 0.08 -1.29
C CYS A 122 -7.75 0.30 -0.45
N ILE A 123 -7.93 1.51 0.08
CA ILE A 123 -9.22 1.91 0.68
C ILE A 123 -10.32 1.79 -0.39
N ASP A 124 -11.51 1.34 0.04
CA ASP A 124 -12.66 0.99 -0.79
C ASP A 124 -12.51 -0.21 -1.72
N GLU A 125 -11.35 -0.86 -1.75
CA GLU A 125 -11.22 -2.16 -2.42
C GLU A 125 -12.09 -3.22 -1.73
N GLN A 126 -12.61 -4.18 -2.49
CA GLN A 126 -13.37 -5.32 -1.98
C GLN A 126 -12.75 -6.63 -2.45
N ARG A 127 -12.58 -7.59 -1.53
CA ARG A 127 -12.03 -8.92 -1.79
C ARG A 127 -12.95 -10.01 -1.24
N GLU A 128 -13.01 -11.13 -1.93
CA GLU A 128 -13.64 -12.37 -1.46
C GLU A 128 -12.56 -13.39 -1.12
N LEU A 129 -12.60 -13.93 0.10
CA LEU A 129 -11.66 -14.94 0.58
C LEU A 129 -12.44 -16.22 0.88
N THR A 130 -12.03 -17.33 0.26
CA THR A 130 -12.67 -18.64 0.48
C THR A 130 -11.79 -19.51 1.37
N ILE A 131 -12.32 -19.83 2.55
CA ILE A 131 -11.64 -20.63 3.58
C ILE A 131 -12.29 -22.02 3.64
N PRO A 132 -11.55 -23.08 3.30
CA PRO A 132 -12.09 -24.44 3.36
C PRO A 132 -12.19 -24.97 4.80
N PRO A 133 -12.96 -26.07 5.00
CA PRO A 133 -13.18 -26.71 6.29
C PRO A 133 -11.92 -26.98 7.11
N SER A 134 -10.87 -27.46 6.44
CA SER A 134 -9.60 -27.85 7.06
C SER A 134 -8.85 -26.68 7.71
N THR A 135 -9.16 -25.44 7.33
CA THR A 135 -8.34 -24.27 7.66
C THR A 135 -9.01 -23.29 8.62
N HIS A 136 -10.35 -23.23 8.66
CA HIS A 136 -11.05 -22.23 9.48
C HIS A 136 -11.07 -22.52 10.99
N ARG A 137 -10.57 -23.68 11.45
CA ARG A 137 -10.37 -24.05 12.88
C ARG A 137 -11.59 -23.81 13.79
N HIS A 138 -12.81 -23.88 13.23
CA HIS A 138 -14.07 -23.59 13.94
C HIS A 138 -14.12 -22.23 14.66
N GLN A 139 -13.45 -21.21 14.11
CA GLN A 139 -13.54 -19.85 14.64
C GLN A 139 -14.95 -19.28 14.44
N ASN A 140 -15.51 -18.66 15.48
CA ASN A 140 -16.76 -17.90 15.39
C ASN A 140 -16.44 -16.40 15.32
N ILE A 141 -16.19 -15.88 14.11
CA ILE A 141 -15.90 -14.46 13.89
C ILE A 141 -17.08 -13.85 13.13
N GLY A 142 -17.97 -13.18 13.86
CA GLY A 142 -19.14 -12.51 13.29
C GLY A 142 -20.25 -13.44 12.78
N MET A 143 -20.33 -14.67 13.30
CA MET A 143 -21.34 -15.65 12.88
C MET A 143 -22.43 -15.80 13.94
N SER A 144 -23.68 -15.86 13.49
CA SER A 144 -24.86 -15.94 14.38
C SER A 144 -25.11 -17.36 14.92
N ALA A 145 -24.52 -18.38 14.31
CA ALA A 145 -24.78 -19.79 14.58
C ALA A 145 -23.49 -20.62 14.74
N ASN A 146 -23.64 -21.82 15.28
CA ASN A 146 -22.57 -22.81 15.28
C ASN A 146 -22.20 -23.20 13.84
N VAL A 147 -20.96 -22.90 13.44
CA VAL A 147 -20.40 -23.28 12.15
C VAL A 147 -20.21 -24.80 12.12
N SER A 148 -20.74 -25.46 11.09
CA SER A 148 -20.47 -26.90 10.89
C SER A 148 -18.98 -27.13 10.70
N LYS A 149 -18.49 -28.30 11.11
CA LYS A 149 -17.07 -28.64 10.94
C LYS A 149 -16.64 -28.75 9.48
N ASP A 150 -17.60 -29.05 8.61
CA ASP A 150 -17.40 -29.28 7.19
C ASP A 150 -17.83 -28.07 6.33
N ALA A 151 -18.13 -26.94 6.94
CA ALA A 151 -18.60 -25.75 6.23
C ALA A 151 -17.45 -25.03 5.50
N VAL A 152 -17.71 -24.59 4.28
CA VAL A 152 -16.85 -23.63 3.58
C VAL A 152 -17.27 -22.22 3.98
N LEU A 153 -16.31 -21.41 4.38
CA LEU A 153 -16.56 -20.01 4.74
C LEU A 153 -16.09 -19.10 3.60
N GLN A 154 -16.97 -18.20 3.17
CA GLN A 154 -16.61 -17.14 2.22
C GLN A 154 -16.71 -15.81 2.95
N PHE A 155 -15.65 -15.01 2.89
CA PHE A 155 -15.59 -13.68 3.48
C PHE A 155 -15.53 -12.66 2.37
N GLN A 156 -16.53 -11.78 2.27
CA GLN A 156 -16.42 -10.57 1.48
C GLN A 156 -15.96 -9.45 2.39
N VAL A 157 -14.78 -8.89 2.12
CA VAL A 157 -14.14 -7.87 2.95
C VAL A 157 -13.93 -6.62 2.12
N ARG A 158 -14.37 -5.47 2.66
CA ARG A 158 -14.12 -4.14 2.11
C ARG A 158 -13.25 -3.34 3.08
N LEU A 159 -12.18 -2.74 2.57
CA LEU A 159 -11.29 -1.90 3.37
C LEU A 159 -11.89 -0.50 3.48
N LEU A 160 -12.13 -0.02 4.70
CA LEU A 160 -12.72 1.30 4.95
C LEU A 160 -11.68 2.35 5.36
N ASP A 161 -10.61 1.94 6.05
CA ASP A 161 -9.59 2.87 6.54
C ASP A 161 -8.28 2.14 6.87
N ILE A 162 -7.17 2.86 6.75
CA ILE A 162 -5.82 2.42 7.14
C ILE A 162 -5.30 3.42 8.16
N ASN A 163 -4.95 2.96 9.37
CA ASN A 163 -4.40 3.78 10.46
C ASN A 163 -5.27 4.99 10.86
N GLY A 164 -6.57 4.93 10.57
CA GLY A 164 -7.52 6.02 10.81
C GLY A 164 -7.29 7.24 9.91
N ALA A 165 -6.60 7.09 8.78
CA ALA A 165 -6.30 8.18 7.85
C ALA A 165 -7.57 8.86 7.34
N GLU A 166 -8.58 8.10 6.90
CA GLU A 166 -9.85 8.65 6.40
C GLU A 166 -10.62 9.35 7.52
N ARG A 167 -10.71 8.73 8.71
CA ARG A 167 -11.36 9.36 9.87
C ARG A 167 -10.69 10.68 10.25
N LYS A 168 -9.36 10.72 10.29
CA LYS A 168 -8.57 11.93 10.60
C LYS A 168 -8.78 13.00 9.54
N ALA A 169 -8.73 12.64 8.26
CA ALA A 169 -8.97 13.56 7.15
C ALA A 169 -10.39 14.15 7.20
N ALA A 170 -11.40 13.33 7.44
CA ALA A 170 -12.79 13.76 7.60
C ALA A 170 -12.96 14.76 8.75
N TYR A 171 -12.37 14.47 9.92
CA TYR A 171 -12.39 15.37 11.06
C TYR A 171 -11.70 16.71 10.76
N ALA A 172 -10.52 16.69 10.14
CA ALA A 172 -9.79 17.89 9.75
C ALA A 172 -10.60 18.77 8.78
N ARG A 173 -11.23 18.15 7.76
CA ARG A 173 -12.11 18.84 6.81
C ARG A 173 -13.31 19.48 7.50
N TRP A 174 -13.97 18.75 8.42
CA TRP A 174 -15.08 19.29 9.21
C TRP A 174 -14.65 20.49 10.05
N LYS A 175 -13.54 20.37 10.80
CA LYS A 175 -13.01 21.42 11.66
C LYS A 175 -12.67 22.69 10.88
N ALA A 176 -12.05 22.54 9.72
CA ALA A 176 -11.73 23.68 8.85
C ALA A 176 -12.98 24.37 8.28
N ARG A 177 -14.05 23.62 7.99
CA ARG A 177 -15.34 24.21 7.57
C ARG A 177 -16.00 24.98 8.70
N ASP A 178 -16.04 24.41 9.90
CA ASP A 178 -16.60 25.07 11.08
C ASP A 178 -15.86 26.37 11.41
N GLU A 179 -14.52 26.34 11.41
CA GLU A 179 -13.70 27.53 11.63
C GLU A 179 -13.97 28.62 10.58
N ARG A 180 -14.04 28.27 9.29
CA ARG A 180 -14.40 29.23 8.23
C ARG A 180 -15.80 29.80 8.41
N ALA A 181 -16.76 29.01 8.88
CA ALA A 181 -18.11 29.49 9.15
C ALA A 181 -18.14 30.48 10.32
N ARG A 182 -17.40 30.20 11.40
CA ARG A 182 -17.25 31.11 12.56
C ARG A 182 -16.58 32.42 12.16
N GLN A 183 -15.52 32.37 11.36
CA GLN A 183 -14.83 33.55 10.86
C GLN A 183 -15.74 34.43 10.00
N ARG A 184 -16.54 33.84 9.11
CA ARG A 184 -17.54 34.56 8.30
C ARG A 184 -18.62 35.21 9.18
N ALA A 185 -19.11 34.51 10.20
CA ALA A 185 -20.08 35.05 11.15
C ALA A 185 -19.51 36.16 12.05
N ALA A 186 -18.21 36.13 12.35
CA ALA A 186 -17.52 37.21 13.05
C ALA A 186 -17.33 38.43 12.13
N ALA A 187 -16.85 38.24 10.90
CA ALA A 187 -16.65 39.31 9.92
C ALA A 187 -17.97 40.01 9.54
N GLY A 188 -19.07 39.27 9.43
CA GLY A 188 -20.40 39.83 9.18
C GLY A 188 -20.91 40.73 10.32
N ARG A 189 -20.52 40.45 11.57
CA ARG A 189 -20.85 41.31 12.73
C ARG A 189 -20.05 42.60 12.76
N THR A 190 -18.80 42.58 12.27
CA THR A 190 -17.95 43.79 12.22
C THR A 190 -18.24 44.68 11.00
N GLY A 191 -18.78 44.11 9.90
CA GLY A 191 -19.07 44.85 8.65
C GLY A 191 -20.46 45.50 8.57
N GLY A 192 -21.37 45.22 9.51
CA GLY A 192 -22.75 45.73 9.49
C GLY A 192 -22.97 47.12 10.11
N GLY A 193 -21.91 47.83 10.50
CA GLY A 193 -21.98 49.10 11.25
C GLY A 193 -21.88 50.40 10.44
N ALA A 194 -21.83 50.35 9.11
CA ALA A 194 -21.66 51.57 8.29
C ALA A 194 -22.68 51.65 7.15
N ALA A 195 -23.94 51.93 7.51
CA ALA A 195 -24.94 52.47 6.58
C ALA A 195 -25.80 53.51 7.30
N GLN A 196 -25.21 54.67 7.60
CA GLN A 196 -25.95 55.91 7.82
C GLN A 196 -25.70 56.79 6.60
N THR A 197 -26.55 56.67 5.58
CA THR A 197 -26.71 57.71 4.57
C THR A 197 -27.96 58.48 4.92
N THR A 198 -27.78 59.53 5.72
CA THR A 198 -28.75 60.59 5.95
C THR A 198 -29.03 61.31 4.63
N GLY A 199 -30.12 60.92 3.96
CA GLY A 199 -30.72 61.71 2.89
C GLY A 199 -31.71 62.70 3.50
N ALA A 200 -31.22 63.89 3.83
CA ALA A 200 -32.08 65.04 4.12
C ALA A 200 -32.85 65.39 2.85
N VAL A 201 -34.19 65.26 2.90
CA VAL A 201 -35.10 65.88 1.93
C VAL A 201 -35.33 67.29 2.44
N GLU A 202 -34.69 68.26 1.80
CA GLU A 202 -34.94 69.68 2.01
C GLU A 202 -36.00 70.17 1.00
N LEU A 203 -37.09 70.66 1.59
CA LEU A 203 -38.23 71.47 1.14
C LEU A 203 -38.45 71.76 -0.36
#